data_AF-A0A6I8N008-F1
#
_entry.id   AF-A0A6I8N008-F1
#
_cell.length_a   1.000
_cell.length_b   1.000
_cell.length_c   1.000
_cell.angle_alpha   90.00
_cell.angle_beta   90.00
_cell.angle_gamma   90.00
#
_symmetry.space_group_name_H-M   'P 1'
#
loop_
_entity.id
_entity.type
_entity.pdbx_description
1 polymer ?
#
loop_
_entity_poly.entity_id
_entity_poly.type
_entity_poly.pdbx_seq_one_letter_code
_entity_poly.pdbx_strand_id
1 'polypeptide(L)'
;ELMRHYLGVRQASVNRCPSRDLELGPCLKQLARGLKLYQAQLEALEGISPQLAPALDTLQLDVRDFAINIWQQLEDLRLTAGTPLSPQASVPTFTSAFQRRAGAVLVLDNLQGFLEVVARVLNQLAGS
;
A
#
# COMPACT_ATOMS: atom_id res chain seq x y z
N GLU A 1 2.75 -10.99 -15.01
CA GLU A 1 3.69 -11.25 -13.89
C GLU A 1 5.15 -10.92 -14.20
N LEU A 2 5.69 -11.28 -15.37
CA LEU A 2 7.12 -11.09 -15.70
C LEU A 2 7.63 -9.65 -15.54
N MET A 3 6.88 -8.67 -16.06
CA MET A 3 7.27 -7.25 -16.00
C MET A 3 7.24 -6.70 -14.57
N ARG A 4 6.36 -7.21 -13.71
CA ARG A 4 6.28 -6.84 -12.29
C ARG A 4 7.54 -7.30 -11.54
N HIS A 5 7.93 -8.54 -11.76
CA HIS A 5 9.15 -9.13 -11.17
C HIS A 5 10.41 -8.39 -11.65
N TYR A 6 10.51 -8.11 -12.95
CA TYR A 6 11.65 -7.40 -13.54
C TYR A 6 11.81 -5.97 -12.99
N LEU A 7 10.69 -5.27 -12.76
CA LEU A 7 10.69 -3.91 -12.23
C LEU A 7 10.78 -3.84 -10.70
N GLY A 8 10.79 -4.99 -10.00
CA GLY A 8 10.81 -5.02 -8.52
C GLY A 8 9.53 -4.47 -7.86
N VAL A 9 8.44 -4.32 -8.62
CA VAL A 9 7.13 -3.87 -8.12
C VAL A 9 6.54 -4.98 -7.25
N ARG A 10 6.14 -4.66 -6.03
CA ARG A 10 5.62 -5.64 -5.07
C ARG A 10 4.15 -5.37 -4.76
N GLN A 11 3.39 -6.44 -4.66
CA GLN A 11 1.98 -6.39 -4.26
C GLN A 11 1.88 -6.67 -2.75
N ALA A 12 1.09 -5.87 -2.05
CA ALA A 12 0.79 -6.16 -0.65
C ALA A 12 -0.06 -7.44 -0.57
N SER A 13 0.33 -8.38 0.29
CA SER A 13 -0.54 -9.52 0.61
C SER A 13 -1.71 -9.02 1.47
N VAL A 14 -2.89 -9.61 1.29
CA VAL A 14 -4.11 -9.34 2.09
C VAL A 14 -4.75 -10.64 2.62
N ASN A 15 -3.98 -11.72 2.68
CA ASN A 15 -4.49 -13.06 2.96
C ASN A 15 -5.06 -13.24 4.39
N ARG A 16 -4.78 -12.32 5.31
CA ARG A 16 -5.31 -12.30 6.69
C ARG A 16 -6.57 -11.46 6.83
N CYS A 17 -7.13 -10.94 5.73
CA CYS A 17 -8.38 -10.18 5.71
C CYS A 17 -9.55 -10.90 4.99
N PRO A 18 -9.73 -12.24 5.08
CA PRO A 18 -10.87 -12.90 4.44
C PRO A 18 -12.17 -12.62 5.22
N SER A 19 -13.28 -12.49 4.47
CA SER A 19 -14.58 -12.10 5.01
C SER A 19 -15.22 -13.11 5.99
N ARG A 20 -14.79 -14.38 5.99
CA ARG A 20 -15.40 -15.44 6.82
C ARG A 20 -14.75 -15.58 8.20
N ASP A 21 -13.46 -15.27 8.33
CA ASP A 21 -12.65 -15.47 9.55
C ASP A 21 -11.75 -14.25 9.77
N LEU A 22 -12.36 -13.07 9.88
CA LEU A 22 -11.61 -11.81 10.01
C LEU A 22 -10.93 -11.73 11.38
N GLU A 23 -9.62 -12.00 11.39
CA GLU A 23 -8.77 -11.70 12.55
C GLU A 23 -8.34 -10.23 12.49
N LEU A 24 -9.05 -9.36 13.23
CA LEU A 24 -8.89 -7.90 13.18
C LEU A 24 -7.43 -7.43 13.31
N GLY A 25 -6.70 -7.94 14.30
CA GLY A 25 -5.30 -7.55 14.53
C GLY A 25 -4.37 -7.94 13.39
N PRO A 26 -4.26 -9.22 13.02
CA PRO A 26 -3.50 -9.67 11.86
C PRO A 26 -3.86 -8.95 10.55
N CYS A 27 -5.15 -8.70 10.31
CA CYS A 27 -5.62 -7.97 9.14
C CYS A 27 -5.15 -6.51 9.15
N LEU A 28 -5.44 -5.74 10.21
CA LEU A 28 -5.04 -4.33 10.30
C LEU A 28 -3.50 -4.17 10.22
N LYS A 29 -2.73 -5.06 10.84
CA LYS A 29 -1.26 -5.09 10.69
C LYS A 29 -0.82 -5.33 9.26
N GLN A 30 -1.55 -6.15 8.51
CA GLN A 30 -1.27 -6.43 7.11
C GLN A 30 -1.62 -5.23 6.23
N LEU A 31 -2.74 -4.55 6.51
CA LEU A 31 -3.12 -3.32 5.83
C LEU A 31 -2.09 -2.21 6.07
N ALA A 32 -1.66 -1.98 7.32
CA ALA A 32 -0.63 -0.99 7.66
C ALA A 32 0.69 -1.24 6.92
N ARG A 33 1.13 -2.51 6.85
CA ARG A 33 2.33 -2.89 6.08
C ARG A 33 2.14 -2.69 4.57
N GLY A 34 0.95 -2.98 4.05
CA GLY A 34 0.60 -2.75 2.65
C GLY A 34 0.63 -1.28 2.27
N LEU A 35 0.05 -0.41 3.10
CA LEU A 35 0.07 1.05 2.89
C LEU A 35 1.50 1.60 2.89
N LYS A 36 2.34 1.18 3.85
CA LYS A 36 3.76 1.55 3.88
C LYS A 36 4.52 1.07 2.64
N LEU A 37 4.20 -0.12 2.13
CA LEU A 37 4.78 -0.65 0.89
C LEU A 37 4.37 0.21 -0.32
N TYR A 38 3.10 0.59 -0.45
CA TYR A 38 2.64 1.42 -1.56
C TYR A 38 3.17 2.84 -1.47
N GLN A 39 3.27 3.43 -0.27
CA GLN A 39 3.93 4.72 -0.06
C GLN A 39 5.35 4.71 -0.66
N ALA A 40 6.18 3.75 -0.29
CA ALA A 40 7.54 3.64 -0.81
C ALA A 40 7.59 3.41 -2.33
N GLN A 41 6.62 2.69 -2.89
CA GLN A 41 6.53 2.49 -4.34
C GLN A 41 6.07 3.75 -5.08
N LEU A 42 5.18 4.55 -4.50
CA LEU A 42 4.75 5.82 -5.05
C LEU A 42 5.87 6.87 -4.99
N GLU A 43 6.69 6.88 -3.94
CA GLU A 43 7.90 7.72 -3.86
C GLU A 43 8.89 7.39 -5.00
N ALA A 44 9.02 6.11 -5.36
CA ALA A 44 9.85 5.67 -6.48
C ALA A 44 9.38 6.17 -7.86
N LEU A 45 8.13 6.62 -7.96
CA LEU A 45 7.49 7.11 -9.17
C LEU A 45 7.75 8.61 -9.41
N GLU A 46 8.52 9.27 -8.55
CA GLU A 46 8.92 10.65 -8.77
C GLU A 46 9.54 10.85 -10.16
N GLY A 47 9.07 11.89 -10.84
CA GLY A 47 9.53 12.24 -12.18
C GLY A 47 9.04 11.34 -13.32
N ILE A 48 7.91 10.61 -13.18
CA ILE A 48 7.24 9.96 -14.35
C ILE A 48 6.91 10.97 -15.44
N SER A 49 6.28 12.08 -15.05
CA SER A 49 5.76 13.11 -15.94
C SER A 49 5.47 14.38 -15.13
N PRO A 50 5.87 15.57 -15.64
CA PRO A 50 5.52 16.85 -15.01
C PRO A 50 4.00 17.06 -14.91
N GLN A 51 3.23 16.54 -15.86
CA GLN A 51 1.77 16.67 -15.88
C GLN A 51 1.09 15.84 -14.79
N LEU A 52 1.69 14.71 -14.42
CA LEU A 52 1.14 13.80 -13.40
C LEU A 52 1.69 14.06 -12.00
N ALA A 53 2.74 14.88 -11.86
CA ALA A 53 3.38 15.15 -10.57
C ALA A 53 2.39 15.63 -9.49
N PRO A 54 1.51 16.62 -9.73
CA PRO A 54 0.57 17.07 -8.69
C PRO A 54 -0.39 15.97 -8.22
N ALA A 55 -0.89 15.14 -9.15
CA ALA A 55 -1.78 14.04 -8.81
C ALA A 55 -1.06 12.93 -8.04
N LEU A 56 0.21 12.65 -8.38
CA LEU A 56 1.05 11.71 -7.66
C LEU A 56 1.35 12.21 -6.23
N ASP A 57 1.66 13.50 -6.08
CA ASP A 57 1.94 14.11 -4.77
C ASP A 57 0.70 14.03 -3.86
N THR A 58 -0.49 14.35 -4.40
CA THR A 58 -1.75 14.17 -3.65
C THR A 58 -1.97 12.72 -3.25
N LEU A 59 -1.80 11.77 -4.16
CA LEU A 59 -1.97 10.35 -3.86
C LEU A 59 -0.98 9.85 -2.80
N GLN A 60 0.27 10.31 -2.84
CA GLN A 60 1.27 10.00 -1.82
C GLN A 60 0.86 10.51 -0.43
N LEU A 61 0.37 11.75 -0.36
CA LEU A 61 -0.14 12.35 0.88
C LEU A 61 -1.33 11.56 1.42
N ASP A 62 -2.32 11.29 0.58
CA ASP A 62 -3.53 10.56 0.97
C ASP A 62 -3.20 9.15 1.50
N VAL A 63 -2.31 8.42 0.82
CA VAL A 63 -1.88 7.09 1.25
C VAL A 63 -1.10 7.14 2.57
N ARG A 64 -0.24 8.14 2.75
CA ARG A 64 0.53 8.33 3.99
C ARG A 64 -0.39 8.65 5.17
N ASP A 65 -1.31 9.59 4.99
CA ASP A 65 -2.23 10.02 6.04
C ASP A 65 -3.17 8.87 6.41
N PHE A 66 -3.63 8.09 5.42
CA PHE A 66 -4.40 6.88 5.68
C PHE A 66 -3.59 5.80 6.42
N ALA A 67 -2.29 5.63 6.10
CA ALA A 67 -1.41 4.71 6.83
C ALA A 67 -1.25 5.11 8.31
N ILE A 68 -1.14 6.41 8.58
CA ILE A 68 -1.08 6.96 9.94
C ILE A 68 -2.37 6.64 10.70
N ASN A 69 -3.53 6.88 10.09
CA ASN A 69 -4.83 6.59 10.72
C ASN A 69 -4.99 5.09 11.07
N ILE A 70 -4.63 4.19 10.16
CA ILE A 70 -4.67 2.74 10.43
C ILE A 70 -3.69 2.35 11.55
N TRP A 71 -2.52 2.98 11.61
CA TRP A 71 -1.55 2.73 12.67
C TRP A 71 -2.04 3.22 14.04
N GLN A 72 -2.62 4.42 14.11
CA GLN A 72 -3.24 4.94 15.32
C GLN A 72 -4.36 4.01 15.81
N GLN A 73 -5.19 3.49 14.90
CA GLN A 73 -6.21 2.50 15.26
C GLN A 73 -5.59 1.21 15.87
N LEU A 74 -4.46 0.75 15.35
CA LEU A 74 -3.72 -0.39 15.94
C LEU A 74 -3.17 -0.07 17.33
N GLU A 75 -2.74 1.17 17.57
CA GLU A 75 -2.27 1.66 18.88
C GLU A 75 -3.41 1.68 19.89
N ASP A 76 -4.55 2.27 19.53
CA ASP A 76 -5.74 2.36 20.38
C ASP A 76 -6.27 0.99 20.78
N LEU A 77 -6.23 0.03 19.84
CA LEU A 77 -6.62 -1.36 20.09
C LEU A 77 -5.55 -2.20 20.81
N ARG A 78 -4.37 -1.61 21.11
CA ARG A 78 -3.20 -2.29 21.71
C ARG A 78 -2.69 -3.47 20.89
N LEU A 79 -2.85 -3.39 19.57
CA LEU A 79 -2.47 -4.44 18.63
C LEU A 79 -1.07 -4.24 18.05
N THR A 80 -0.33 -3.19 18.39
CA THR A 80 0.98 -2.89 17.79
C THR A 80 2.10 -3.89 18.12
N ALA A 81 1.97 -4.68 19.20
CA ALA A 81 2.99 -5.63 19.63
C ALA A 81 3.42 -6.60 18.51
N GLY A 82 4.74 -6.77 18.34
CA GLY A 82 5.32 -7.66 17.33
C GLY A 82 5.12 -7.20 15.88
N THR A 83 4.77 -5.93 15.65
CA THR A 83 4.61 -5.37 14.29
C THR A 83 5.80 -4.48 13.96
N PRO A 84 6.97 -5.04 13.59
CA PRO A 84 7.99 -4.21 12.97
C PRO A 84 7.40 -3.73 11.63
N LEU A 85 7.13 -2.42 11.54
CA LEU A 85 6.98 -1.73 10.27
C LEU A 85 8.36 -1.67 9.60
N SER A 86 8.98 -2.82 9.32
CA SER A 86 10.36 -2.86 8.85
C SER A 86 10.46 -2.06 7.56
N PRO A 87 11.31 -1.02 7.49
CA PRO A 87 11.54 -0.23 6.30
C PRO A 87 12.50 -0.99 5.40
N GLN A 88 12.06 -2.14 4.87
CA GLN A 88 12.80 -2.86 3.85
C GLN A 88 11.84 -3.33 2.76
N ALA A 89 10.84 -2.51 2.48
CA ALA A 89 10.30 -2.54 1.15
C ALA A 89 11.41 -2.06 0.20
N SER A 90 12.18 -2.98 -0.38
CA SER A 90 13.07 -2.70 -1.51
C SER A 90 12.32 -1.84 -2.53
N VAL A 91 12.70 -0.58 -2.61
CA VAL A 91 12.05 0.42 -3.47
C VAL A 91 12.39 0.04 -4.91
N PRO A 92 11.40 -0.07 -5.82
CA PRO A 92 11.70 -0.36 -7.20
C PRO A 92 12.58 0.75 -7.78
N THR A 93 13.66 0.38 -8.46
CA THR A 93 14.56 1.34 -9.11
C THR A 93 14.27 1.34 -10.59
N PHE A 94 13.70 2.44 -11.10
CA PHE A 94 13.37 2.58 -12.51
C PHE A 94 14.51 3.29 -13.25
N THR A 95 15.19 2.58 -14.15
CA THR A 95 16.36 3.09 -14.87
C THR A 95 16.02 3.83 -16.17
N SER A 96 14.75 3.83 -16.59
CA SER A 96 14.30 4.55 -17.78
C SER A 96 12.91 5.16 -17.62
N ALA A 97 12.58 6.15 -18.47
CA ALA A 97 11.25 6.76 -18.50
C ALA A 97 10.15 5.73 -18.84
N PHE A 98 10.45 4.76 -19.71
CA PHE A 98 9.55 3.65 -20.00
C PHE A 98 9.29 2.80 -18.76
N GLN A 99 10.36 2.41 -18.04
CA GLN A 99 10.22 1.64 -16.80
C GLN A 99 9.43 2.39 -15.73
N ARG A 100 9.63 3.71 -15.57
CA ARG A 100 8.82 4.52 -14.65
C ARG A 100 7.35 4.50 -15.03
N ARG A 101 7.01 4.68 -16.31
CA ARG A 101 5.62 4.66 -16.78
C ARG A 101 4.97 3.28 -16.63
N ALA A 102 5.66 2.22 -17.03
CA ALA A 102 5.18 0.85 -16.86
C ALA A 102 5.05 0.48 -15.36
N GLY A 103 6.03 0.87 -14.56
CA GLY A 103 6.02 0.74 -13.11
C GLY A 103 4.84 1.48 -12.48
N ALA A 104 4.57 2.71 -12.94
CA ALA A 104 3.44 3.50 -12.47
C ALA A 104 2.11 2.79 -12.66
N VAL A 105 1.85 2.29 -13.87
CA VAL A 105 0.62 1.55 -14.17
C VAL A 105 0.48 0.34 -13.25
N LEU A 106 1.57 -0.42 -13.05
CA LEU A 106 1.54 -1.61 -12.18
C LEU A 106 1.36 -1.26 -10.69
N VAL A 107 2.01 -0.20 -10.20
CA VAL A 107 1.88 0.24 -8.80
C VAL A 107 0.45 0.73 -8.54
N LEU A 108 -0.12 1.52 -9.44
CA LEU A 108 -1.47 2.07 -9.32
C LEU A 108 -2.54 0.97 -9.40
N ASP A 109 -2.43 0.05 -10.34
CA ASP A 109 -3.32 -1.12 -10.46
C ASP A 109 -3.31 -1.98 -9.17
N ASN A 110 -2.11 -2.28 -8.67
CA ASN A 110 -1.95 -3.03 -7.43
C ASN A 110 -2.47 -2.26 -6.20
N LEU A 111 -2.31 -0.93 -6.16
CA LEU A 111 -2.81 -0.08 -5.08
C LEU A 111 -4.34 -0.04 -5.09
N GLN A 112 -4.96 0.13 -6.26
CA GLN A 112 -6.41 0.13 -6.39
C GLN A 112 -7.02 -1.17 -5.87
N GLY A 113 -6.55 -2.33 -6.35
CA GLY A 113 -7.07 -3.62 -5.88
C GLY A 113 -6.84 -3.85 -4.38
N PHE A 114 -5.77 -3.30 -3.82
CA PHE A 114 -5.53 -3.32 -2.38
C PHE A 114 -6.52 -2.43 -1.62
N LEU A 115 -6.78 -1.20 -2.08
CA LEU A 115 -7.73 -0.28 -1.45
C LEU A 115 -9.17 -0.79 -1.51
N GLU A 116 -9.55 -1.54 -2.54
CA GLU A 116 -10.84 -2.22 -2.59
C GLU A 116 -11.01 -3.26 -1.48
N VAL A 117 -9.93 -3.98 -1.13
CA VAL A 117 -9.93 -4.91 0.01
C VAL A 117 -10.02 -4.13 1.32
N VAL A 118 -9.23 -3.08 1.48
CA VAL A 118 -9.29 -2.20 2.65
C VAL A 118 -10.70 -1.67 2.88
N ALA A 119 -11.33 -1.12 1.84
CA ALA A 119 -12.69 -0.57 1.93
C ALA A 119 -13.70 -1.61 2.38
N ARG A 120 -13.61 -2.85 1.86
CA ARG A 120 -14.45 -3.96 2.32
C ARG A 120 -14.24 -4.28 3.80
N VAL A 121 -13.00 -4.33 4.27
CA VAL A 121 -12.69 -4.58 5.69
C VAL A 121 -13.24 -3.45 6.56
N LEU A 122 -13.00 -2.19 6.21
CA LEU A 122 -13.49 -1.05 7.00
C LEU A 122 -15.02 -1.02 7.07
N ASN A 123 -15.70 -1.32 5.97
CA ASN A 123 -17.17 -1.41 5.96
C ASN A 123 -17.69 -2.55 6.84
N GLN A 124 -16.99 -3.68 6.92
CA GLN A 124 -17.34 -4.77 7.84
C GLN A 124 -17.21 -4.34 9.30
N LEU A 125 -16.20 -3.52 9.63
CA LEU A 125 -15.98 -3.01 10.98
C LEU A 125 -16.96 -1.90 11.37
N ALA A 126 -17.42 -1.10 10.41
CA ALA A 126 -18.41 -0.05 10.65
C ALA A 126 -19.83 -0.61 10.81
N GLY A 127 -20.10 -1.80 10.24
CA GLY A 127 -21.40 -2.48 10.32
C GLY A 127 -21.52 -3.52 11.44
N SER A 128 -20.46 -3.73 12.24
CA SER A 128 -20.39 -4.69 13.36
C SER A 128 -20.58 -4.02 14.71
#